data_AF-A0A0L7LIX4-F1
#
_entry.id   AF-A0A0L7LIX4-F1
#
_cell.length_a   1.000
_cell.length_b   1.000
_cell.length_c   1.000
_cell.angle_alpha   90.00
_cell.angle_beta   90.00
_cell.angle_gamma   90.00
#
_symmetry.space_group_name_H-M   'P 1'
#
loop_
_entity.id
_entity.type
_entity.pdbx_description
1 polymer ?
#
loop_
_entity_poly.entity_id
_entity_poly.type
_entity_poly.pdbx_seq_one_letter_code
_entity_poly.pdbx_strand_id
1 'polypeptide(L)'
;MQKHTYLCEDAIRNNDSQKMVDNTSAIARLANRVLLVGGAERDNSEEDQFSAALGAALRRLQASIPPAVTCAKQVALSGAAHAPAWRHANAEIITSASEVESTLGHHHAPPPPPPLPEVLSRLRDNEIIAAAKRMAILMARLSELVRSDSKGSEEDQEATEMLVKETVKAAEGASIKIRTEQGGYRLRWVRRSPWYQI
;
A
#
# COMPACT_ATOMS: atom_id res chain seq x y z
N MET A 1 6.65 12.44 -9.03
CA MET A 1 7.62 13.53 -8.73
C MET A 1 8.10 14.26 -9.99
N GLN A 2 8.42 13.55 -11.08
CA GLN A 2 8.92 14.14 -12.34
C GLN A 2 8.13 15.34 -12.89
N LYS A 3 6.79 15.31 -12.85
CA LYS A 3 5.96 16.46 -13.26
C LYS A 3 6.28 17.73 -12.48
N HIS A 4 6.37 17.65 -11.15
CA HIS A 4 6.69 18.82 -10.33
C HIS A 4 8.15 19.26 -10.49
N THR A 5 9.08 18.34 -10.77
CA THR A 5 10.45 18.69 -11.18
C THR A 5 10.45 19.57 -12.43
N TYR A 6 9.69 19.18 -13.46
CA TYR A 6 9.56 19.99 -14.68
C TYR A 6 8.94 21.37 -14.39
N LEU A 7 7.91 21.43 -13.55
CA LEU A 7 7.26 22.70 -13.18
C LEU A 7 8.18 23.61 -12.36
N CYS A 8 9.06 23.06 -11.51
CA CYS A 8 10.10 23.83 -10.84
C CYS A 8 11.13 24.39 -11.84
N GLU A 9 11.57 23.59 -12.82
CA GLU A 9 12.48 24.07 -13.86
C GLU A 9 11.87 25.20 -14.69
N ASP A 10 10.58 25.09 -15.04
CA ASP A 10 9.86 26.16 -15.71
C ASP A 10 9.74 27.42 -14.85
N ALA A 11 9.42 27.26 -13.56
CA ALA A 11 9.38 28.36 -12.60
C ALA A 11 10.74 29.08 -12.47
N ILE A 12 11.84 28.33 -12.46
CA ILE A 12 13.20 28.90 -12.44
C ILE A 12 13.49 29.72 -13.70
N ARG A 13 13.14 29.21 -14.89
CA ARG A 13 13.34 29.93 -16.16
C ARG A 13 12.53 31.22 -16.21
N ASN A 14 11.32 31.19 -15.66
CA ASN A 14 10.40 32.33 -15.66
C ASN A 14 10.59 33.26 -14.45
N ASN A 15 11.58 33.01 -13.58
CA ASN A 15 11.79 33.73 -12.31
C ASN A 15 10.52 33.79 -11.41
N ASP A 16 9.71 32.73 -11.45
CA ASP A 16 8.50 32.59 -10.63
C ASP A 16 8.84 31.92 -9.30
N SER A 17 9.21 32.73 -8.31
CA SER A 17 9.63 32.28 -6.98
C SER A 17 8.53 31.53 -6.22
N GLN A 18 7.27 31.94 -6.40
CA GLN A 18 6.13 31.31 -5.74
C GLN A 18 5.91 29.89 -6.27
N LYS A 19 5.84 29.72 -7.60
CA LYS A 19 5.68 28.38 -8.20
C LYS A 19 6.84 27.45 -7.88
N MET A 20 8.06 27.96 -7.77
CA MET A 20 9.23 27.17 -7.38
C MET A 20 9.05 26.52 -5.99
N VAL A 21 8.58 27.30 -5.01
CA VAL A 21 8.37 26.81 -3.65
C VAL A 21 7.15 25.88 -3.56
N ASP A 22 6.06 26.20 -4.25
CA ASP A 22 4.84 25.40 -4.24
C ASP A 22 5.05 24.01 -4.86
N ASN A 23 5.73 23.95 -6.01
CA ASN A 23 6.04 22.69 -6.67
C ASN A 23 7.06 21.86 -5.87
N THR A 24 8.08 22.48 -5.28
CA THR A 24 9.00 21.76 -4.39
C THR A 24 8.27 21.19 -3.17
N SER A 25 7.32 21.94 -2.60
CA SER A 25 6.50 21.47 -1.49
C SER A 25 5.61 20.29 -1.90
N ALA A 26 5.12 20.27 -3.14
CA ALA A 26 4.39 19.11 -3.68
C ALA A 26 5.29 17.87 -3.79
N ILE A 27 6.56 18.03 -4.20
CA ILE A 27 7.55 16.93 -4.22
C ILE A 27 7.77 16.40 -2.80
N ALA A 28 7.98 17.28 -1.81
CA ALA A 28 8.16 16.89 -0.42
C ALA A 28 6.95 16.14 0.15
N ARG A 29 5.71 16.57 -0.18
CA ARG A 29 4.49 15.85 0.22
C ARG A 29 4.42 14.45 -0.39
N LEU A 30 4.77 14.30 -1.67
CA LEU A 30 4.84 12.99 -2.32
C LEU A 30 5.90 12.10 -1.65
N ALA A 31 7.06 12.65 -1.30
CA ALA A 31 8.12 11.90 -0.60
C ALA A 31 7.66 11.45 0.78
N ASN A 32 6.98 12.32 1.55
CA ASN A 32 6.37 11.95 2.82
C ASN A 32 5.32 10.86 2.67
N ARG A 33 4.56 10.84 1.56
CA ARG A 33 3.61 9.77 1.28
C ARG A 33 4.31 8.43 0.99
N VAL A 34 5.45 8.45 0.31
CA VAL A 34 6.30 7.26 0.13
C VAL A 34 6.84 6.77 1.48
N LEU A 35 7.26 7.69 2.37
CA LEU A 35 7.70 7.33 3.73
C LEU A 35 6.60 6.64 4.54
N LEU A 36 5.36 7.16 4.47
CA LEU A 36 4.21 6.57 5.15
C LEU A 36 3.91 5.15 4.63
N VAL A 37 3.82 4.98 3.32
CA VAL A 37 3.49 3.69 2.71
C VAL A 37 4.62 2.67 2.93
N GLY A 38 5.87 3.07 2.71
CA GLY A 38 7.02 2.19 2.92
C GLY A 38 7.22 1.84 4.41
N GLY A 39 6.91 2.75 5.33
CA GLY A 39 6.91 2.46 6.76
C GLY A 39 5.87 1.40 7.13
N ALA A 40 4.64 1.56 6.64
CA ALA A 40 3.59 0.57 6.84
C ALA A 40 3.95 -0.81 6.23
N GLU A 41 4.54 -0.84 5.03
CA GLU A 41 4.94 -2.10 4.39
C GLU A 41 6.06 -2.81 5.15
N ARG A 42 7.04 -2.04 5.66
CA ARG A 42 8.09 -2.56 6.53
C ARG A 42 7.50 -3.15 7.81
N ASP A 43 6.59 -2.42 8.46
CA ASP A 43 6.01 -2.84 9.74
C ASP A 43 5.06 -4.05 9.56
N ASN A 44 4.50 -4.24 8.36
CA ASN A 44 3.71 -5.41 7.99
C ASN A 44 4.54 -6.64 7.59
N SER A 45 5.87 -6.49 7.46
CA SER A 45 6.73 -7.54 6.93
C SER A 45 7.50 -8.27 8.02
N GLU A 46 7.43 -9.60 7.99
CA GLU A 46 8.15 -10.50 8.91
C GLU A 46 9.59 -10.84 8.45
N GLU A 47 10.06 -10.26 7.34
CA GLU A 47 11.39 -10.54 6.78
C GLU A 47 12.41 -9.50 7.25
N ASP A 48 13.34 -9.92 8.10
CA ASP A 48 14.34 -9.02 8.71
C ASP A 48 15.22 -8.32 7.66
N GLN A 49 15.65 -9.05 6.62
CA GLN A 49 16.52 -8.51 5.58
C GLN A 49 15.82 -7.43 4.76
N PHE A 50 14.55 -7.64 4.41
CA PHE A 50 13.72 -6.64 3.76
C PHE A 50 13.48 -5.43 4.64
N SER A 51 13.06 -5.67 5.88
CA SER A 51 12.70 -4.59 6.79
C SER A 51 13.92 -3.71 7.09
N ALA A 52 15.11 -4.30 7.16
CA ALA A 52 16.38 -3.57 7.25
C ALA A 52 16.71 -2.79 5.97
N ALA A 53 16.59 -3.41 4.79
CA ALA A 53 16.89 -2.77 3.50
C ALA A 53 15.93 -1.61 3.19
N LEU A 54 14.62 -1.84 3.30
CA LEU A 54 13.59 -0.83 3.14
C LEU A 54 13.73 0.28 4.20
N GLY A 55 14.02 -0.09 5.46
CA GLY A 55 14.30 0.87 6.53
C GLY A 55 15.53 1.75 6.26
N ALA A 56 16.56 1.23 5.58
CA ALA A 56 17.72 2.02 5.16
C ALA A 56 17.36 3.00 4.02
N ALA A 57 16.62 2.52 3.01
CA ALA A 57 16.17 3.35 1.89
C ALA A 57 15.23 4.49 2.35
N LEU A 58 14.28 4.19 3.26
CA LEU A 58 13.38 5.20 3.83
C LEU A 58 14.13 6.28 4.61
N ARG A 59 15.17 5.92 5.39
CA ARG A 59 15.99 6.90 6.10
C ARG A 59 16.73 7.84 5.15
N ARG A 60 17.25 7.32 4.02
CA ARG A 60 17.87 8.15 2.98
C ARG A 60 16.88 9.11 2.33
N LEU A 61 15.68 8.63 2.01
CA LEU A 61 14.60 9.48 1.51
C LEU A 61 14.19 10.56 2.52
N GLN A 62 14.10 10.23 3.80
CA GLN A 62 13.78 11.21 4.84
C GLN A 62 14.86 12.29 4.98
N ALA A 63 16.13 11.91 4.87
CA ALA A 63 17.26 12.84 4.97
C ALA A 63 17.39 13.78 3.75
N SER A 64 16.90 13.38 2.57
CA SER A 64 16.99 14.19 1.35
C SER A 64 15.89 15.26 1.22
N ILE A 65 14.79 15.18 1.97
CA ILE A 65 13.68 16.15 1.90
C ILE A 65 14.08 17.56 2.40
N PRO A 66 14.68 17.75 3.60
CA PRO A 66 14.96 19.08 4.12
C PRO A 66 15.94 19.92 3.27
N PRO A 67 17.03 19.35 2.71
CA PRO A 67 17.91 20.06 1.78
C PRO A 67 17.18 20.61 0.57
N ALA A 68 16.30 19.83 -0.06
CA ALA A 68 15.57 20.29 -1.27
C ALA A 68 14.66 21.49 -0.98
N VAL A 69 13.97 21.50 0.16
CA VAL A 69 13.12 22.63 0.56
C VAL A 69 13.95 23.86 0.87
N THR A 70 15.10 23.69 1.55
CA THR A 70 16.02 24.79 1.86
C THR A 70 16.62 25.39 0.59
N CYS A 71 17.09 24.56 -0.34
CA CYS A 71 17.61 25.01 -1.62
C CYS A 71 16.52 25.68 -2.48
N ALA A 72 15.28 25.19 -2.46
CA ALA A 72 14.19 25.85 -3.19
C ALA A 72 13.89 27.25 -2.64
N LYS A 73 13.90 27.41 -1.31
CA LYS A 73 13.79 28.74 -0.68
C LYS A 73 14.94 29.65 -1.09
N GLN A 74 16.18 29.12 -1.14
CA GLN A 74 17.32 29.89 -1.61
C GLN A 74 17.19 30.30 -3.08
N VAL A 75 16.69 29.44 -3.96
CA VAL A 75 16.41 29.79 -5.36
C VAL A 75 15.34 30.88 -5.46
N ALA A 76 14.30 30.80 -4.62
CA ALA A 76 13.21 31.77 -4.59
C ALA A 76 13.66 33.15 -4.06
N LEU A 77 14.63 33.20 -3.13
CA LEU A 77 15.11 34.44 -2.50
C LEU A 77 16.33 35.04 -3.20
N SER A 78 17.27 34.20 -3.62
CA SER A 78 18.58 34.60 -4.17
C SER A 78 18.68 34.40 -5.69
N GLY A 79 17.59 33.98 -6.33
CA GLY A 79 17.48 33.83 -7.78
C GLY A 79 18.07 32.54 -8.36
N ALA A 80 17.98 32.42 -9.68
CA ALA A 80 18.30 31.20 -10.43
C ALA A 80 19.76 30.71 -10.32
N ALA A 81 20.68 31.53 -9.80
CA ALA A 81 22.08 31.14 -9.55
C ALA A 81 22.19 29.91 -8.61
N HIS A 82 21.19 29.70 -7.75
CA HIS A 82 21.17 28.60 -6.77
C HIS A 82 20.45 27.36 -7.32
N ALA A 83 19.94 27.40 -8.56
CA ALA A 83 19.23 26.30 -9.20
C ALA A 83 20.05 25.00 -9.28
N PRO A 84 21.38 25.00 -9.53
CA PRO A 84 22.17 23.76 -9.53
C PRO A 84 22.14 23.02 -8.19
N ALA A 85 22.19 23.75 -7.07
CA ALA A 85 22.12 23.14 -5.74
C ALA A 85 20.75 22.49 -5.49
N TRP A 86 19.66 23.18 -5.88
CA TRP A 86 18.32 22.59 -5.81
C TRP A 86 18.18 21.36 -6.72
N ARG A 87 18.70 21.39 -7.95
CA ARG A 87 18.66 20.25 -8.87
C ARG A 87 19.34 19.03 -8.28
N HIS A 88 20.50 19.23 -7.65
CA HIS A 88 21.20 18.15 -6.96
C HIS A 88 20.35 17.58 -5.82
N ALA A 89 19.83 18.42 -4.91
CA ALA A 89 18.98 17.98 -3.82
C ALA A 89 17.69 17.27 -4.30
N ASN A 90 17.10 17.74 -5.40
CA ASN A 90 15.91 17.12 -6.00
C ASN A 90 16.24 15.76 -6.66
N ALA A 91 17.42 15.64 -7.28
CA ALA A 91 17.90 14.36 -7.80
C ALA A 91 18.08 13.33 -6.68
N GLU A 92 18.61 13.74 -5.53
CA GLU A 92 18.76 12.87 -4.35
C GLU A 92 17.40 12.34 -3.84
N ILE A 93 16.35 13.18 -3.81
CA ILE A 93 14.99 12.73 -3.46
C ILE A 93 14.50 11.67 -4.44
N ILE A 94 14.67 11.90 -5.75
CA ILE A 94 14.20 10.99 -6.79
C ILE A 94 14.95 9.66 -6.70
N THR A 95 16.28 9.70 -6.59
CA THR A 95 17.12 8.50 -6.45
C THR A 95 16.74 7.70 -5.20
N SER A 96 16.57 8.39 -4.06
CA SER A 96 16.15 7.74 -2.81
C SER A 96 14.75 7.12 -2.92
N ALA A 97 13.82 7.80 -3.59
CA ALA A 97 12.47 7.28 -3.82
C ALA A 97 12.48 6.06 -4.76
N SER A 98 13.32 6.06 -5.79
CA SER A 98 13.51 4.92 -6.69
C SER A 98 14.16 3.73 -5.97
N GLU A 99 15.05 3.96 -4.99
CA GLU A 99 15.59 2.88 -4.16
C GLU A 99 14.49 2.23 -3.28
N VAL A 100 13.61 3.05 -2.71
CA VAL A 100 12.42 2.55 -1.99
C VAL A 100 11.50 1.76 -2.93
N GLU A 101 11.24 2.26 -4.15
CA GLU A 101 10.44 1.54 -5.15
C GLU A 101 11.10 0.22 -5.58
N SER A 102 12.41 0.22 -5.81
CA SER A 102 13.16 -0.99 -6.17
C SER A 102 13.07 -2.04 -5.08
N THR A 103 13.32 -1.66 -3.82
CA THR A 103 13.20 -2.59 -2.69
C THR A 103 11.77 -3.14 -2.58
N LEU A 104 10.74 -2.31 -2.71
CA LEU A 104 9.35 -2.78 -2.75
C LEU A 104 9.05 -3.70 -3.95
N GLY A 105 9.60 -3.40 -5.12
CA GLY A 105 9.40 -4.15 -6.36
C GLY A 105 9.99 -5.56 -6.30
N HIS A 106 11.14 -5.75 -5.64
CA HIS A 106 11.72 -7.08 -5.41
C HIS A 106 10.84 -7.92 -4.48
N HIS A 107 10.16 -7.31 -3.51
CA HIS A 107 9.22 -8.01 -2.62
C HIS A 107 7.89 -8.39 -3.29
N HIS A 108 7.50 -7.66 -4.33
CA HIS A 108 6.28 -7.91 -5.10
C HIS A 108 6.49 -8.66 -6.42
N ALA A 109 7.72 -9.06 -6.75
CA ALA A 109 7.99 -9.83 -7.96
C ALA A 109 7.31 -11.22 -7.88
N PRO A 110 6.31 -11.51 -8.74
CA PRO A 110 5.73 -12.85 -8.77
C PRO A 110 6.84 -13.83 -9.18
N PRO A 111 7.10 -14.90 -8.40
CA PRO A 111 8.13 -15.87 -8.77
C PRO A 111 7.80 -16.48 -10.16
N PRO A 112 8.81 -16.79 -10.99
CA PRO A 112 8.59 -17.50 -12.25
C PRO A 112 7.81 -18.80 -11.95
N PRO A 113 6.73 -19.09 -12.68
CA PRO A 113 5.83 -20.18 -12.34
C PRO A 113 6.59 -21.52 -12.34
N PRO A 114 6.62 -22.26 -11.23
CA PRO A 114 7.17 -23.61 -11.21
C PRO A 114 6.28 -24.55 -12.03
N PRO A 115 6.84 -25.61 -12.66
CA PRO A 115 6.04 -26.67 -13.27
C PRO A 115 5.17 -27.31 -12.18
N LEU A 116 3.87 -27.43 -12.47
CA LEU A 116 2.80 -27.79 -11.52
C LEU A 116 3.08 -29.14 -10.81
N PRO A 117 3.25 -29.14 -9.46
CA PRO A 117 3.28 -30.37 -8.68
C PRO A 117 1.89 -30.81 -8.22
N GLU A 118 1.67 -32.12 -8.15
CA GLU A 118 0.42 -32.87 -7.87
C GLU A 118 -0.28 -32.54 -6.53
N VAL A 119 0.36 -31.73 -5.68
CA VAL A 119 -0.11 -31.27 -4.36
C VAL A 119 -1.31 -30.32 -4.43
N LEU A 120 -1.61 -29.72 -5.59
CA LEU A 120 -2.80 -28.88 -5.78
C LEU A 120 -4.13 -29.62 -5.54
N SER A 121 -4.12 -30.95 -5.52
CA SER A 121 -5.27 -31.79 -5.15
C SER A 121 -5.70 -31.62 -3.68
N ARG A 122 -4.80 -31.21 -2.77
CA ARG A 122 -5.05 -31.10 -1.31
C ARG A 122 -5.51 -29.71 -0.84
N LEU A 123 -5.47 -28.68 -1.70
CA LEU A 123 -5.79 -27.28 -1.32
C LEU A 123 -7.29 -26.94 -1.36
N ARG A 124 -8.18 -27.90 -1.59
CA ARG A 124 -9.63 -27.68 -1.56
C ARG A 124 -10.18 -27.54 -0.13
N ASP A 125 -9.39 -27.87 0.88
CA ASP A 125 -9.87 -28.08 2.26
C ASP A 125 -9.42 -27.03 3.28
N ASN A 126 -9.20 -25.78 2.86
CA ASN A 126 -8.93 -24.72 3.83
C ASN A 126 -10.26 -24.15 4.35
N GLU A 127 -10.64 -24.57 5.56
CA GLU A 127 -11.84 -24.10 6.27
C GLU A 127 -11.94 -22.57 6.33
N ILE A 128 -10.81 -21.86 6.34
CA ILE A 128 -10.72 -20.39 6.31
C ILE A 128 -11.21 -19.83 4.96
N ILE A 129 -10.83 -20.45 3.85
CA ILE A 129 -11.30 -20.06 2.51
C ILE A 129 -12.80 -20.36 2.38
N ALA A 130 -13.24 -21.50 2.91
CA ALA A 130 -14.66 -21.84 2.95
C ALA A 130 -15.46 -20.86 3.83
N ALA A 131 -14.92 -20.44 4.98
CA ALA A 131 -15.54 -19.46 5.87
C ALA A 131 -15.62 -18.07 5.24
N ALA A 132 -14.54 -17.58 4.61
CA ALA A 132 -14.53 -16.29 3.92
C ALA A 132 -15.54 -16.24 2.77
N LYS A 133 -15.68 -17.34 2.00
CA LYS A 133 -16.72 -17.44 0.96
C LYS A 133 -18.12 -17.41 1.54
N ARG A 134 -18.37 -18.11 2.66
CA ARG A 134 -19.67 -18.05 3.36
C ARG A 134 -19.96 -16.62 3.84
N MET A 135 -18.99 -15.93 4.44
CA MET A 135 -19.15 -14.54 4.88
C MET A 135 -19.49 -13.62 3.70
N ALA A 136 -18.80 -13.73 2.58
CA ALA A 136 -19.07 -12.89 1.40
C ALA A 136 -20.50 -13.08 0.86
N ILE A 137 -21.00 -14.31 0.83
CA ILE A 137 -22.38 -14.62 0.39
C ILE A 137 -23.40 -14.05 1.39
N LEU A 138 -23.15 -14.21 2.69
CA LEU A 138 -24.04 -13.68 3.74
C LEU A 138 -24.11 -12.16 3.72
N MET A 139 -22.98 -11.47 3.54
CA MET A 139 -22.92 -10.01 3.45
C MET A 139 -23.58 -9.48 2.17
N ALA A 140 -23.51 -10.21 1.06
CA ALA A 140 -24.24 -9.86 -0.16
C ALA A 140 -25.76 -9.96 0.03
N ARG A 141 -26.23 -11.03 0.69
CA ARG A 141 -27.66 -11.20 1.04
C ARG A 141 -28.15 -10.14 2.03
N LEU A 142 -27.33 -9.81 3.02
CA LEU A 142 -27.63 -8.71 3.96
C LEU A 142 -27.75 -7.37 3.21
N SER A 143 -26.85 -7.11 2.27
CA SER A 143 -26.86 -5.89 1.46
C SER A 143 -28.04 -5.83 0.49
N GLU A 144 -28.56 -6.97 0.03
CA GLU A 144 -29.76 -7.06 -0.80
C GLU A 144 -31.02 -6.80 0.03
N LEU A 145 -31.12 -7.41 1.22
CA LEU A 145 -32.27 -7.22 2.13
C LEU A 145 -32.34 -5.80 2.71
N VAL A 146 -31.19 -5.17 2.98
CA VAL A 146 -31.12 -3.77 3.46
C VAL A 146 -31.44 -2.77 2.35
N ARG A 147 -31.33 -3.15 1.06
CA ARG A 147 -31.64 -2.28 -0.09
C ARG A 147 -33.10 -2.34 -0.53
N SER A 148 -33.88 -3.35 -0.11
CA SER A 148 -35.32 -3.36 -0.34
C SER A 148 -36.02 -2.41 0.64
N ASP A 149 -36.55 -1.29 0.13
CA ASP A 149 -37.21 -0.20 0.87
C ASP A 149 -38.57 -0.59 1.53
N SER A 150 -38.96 -1.86 1.44
CA SER A 150 -40.07 -2.39 2.22
C SER A 150 -39.58 -2.63 3.64
N LYS A 151 -40.23 -2.03 4.65
CA LYS A 151 -40.09 -2.47 6.05
C LYS A 151 -40.13 -3.99 6.07
N GLY A 152 -38.96 -4.62 6.24
CA GLY A 152 -38.84 -6.07 6.23
C GLY A 152 -39.82 -6.66 7.22
N SER A 153 -40.40 -7.81 6.89
CA SER A 153 -41.19 -8.58 7.83
C SER A 153 -40.39 -8.77 9.13
N GLU A 154 -41.05 -8.97 10.27
CA GLU A 154 -40.37 -9.38 11.51
C GLU A 154 -39.46 -10.60 11.26
N GLU A 155 -39.85 -11.46 10.33
CA GLU A 155 -39.09 -12.60 9.80
C GLU A 155 -37.82 -12.19 9.03
N ASP A 156 -37.85 -11.08 8.28
CA ASP A 156 -36.68 -10.54 7.56
C ASP A 156 -35.69 -9.88 8.53
N GLN A 157 -36.20 -9.23 9.60
CA GLN A 157 -35.37 -8.70 10.69
C GLN A 157 -34.71 -9.82 11.49
N GLU A 158 -35.46 -10.87 11.84
CA GLU A 158 -34.92 -12.04 12.53
C GLU A 158 -33.90 -12.79 11.65
N ALA A 159 -34.17 -12.92 10.35
CA ALA A 159 -33.22 -13.48 9.39
C ALA A 159 -31.92 -12.66 9.33
N THR A 160 -31.98 -11.33 9.25
CA THR A 160 -30.76 -10.51 9.23
C THR A 160 -29.97 -10.59 10.51
N GLU A 161 -30.63 -10.57 11.67
CA GLU A 161 -29.97 -10.69 12.96
C GLU A 161 -29.26 -12.05 13.10
N MET A 162 -29.92 -13.14 12.68
CA MET A 162 -29.33 -14.47 12.67
C MET A 162 -28.10 -14.55 11.74
N LEU A 163 -28.17 -13.94 10.55
CA LEU A 163 -27.05 -13.94 9.59
C LEU A 163 -25.86 -13.09 10.09
N VAL A 164 -26.11 -11.95 10.74
CA VAL A 164 -25.05 -11.14 11.38
C VAL A 164 -24.38 -11.95 12.50
N LYS A 165 -25.17 -12.64 13.32
CA LYS A 165 -24.64 -13.47 14.40
C LYS A 165 -23.77 -14.62 13.87
N GLU A 166 -24.20 -15.28 12.79
CA GLU A 166 -23.44 -16.34 12.14
C GLU A 166 -22.12 -15.84 11.53
N THR A 167 -22.15 -14.68 10.87
CA THR A 167 -20.92 -14.08 10.30
C THR A 167 -19.93 -13.67 11.37
N VAL A 168 -20.38 -13.07 12.47
CA VAL A 168 -19.54 -12.72 13.62
C VAL A 168 -18.93 -13.98 14.25
N LYS A 169 -19.72 -15.03 14.46
CA LYS A 169 -19.23 -16.30 15.04
C LYS A 169 -18.22 -16.99 14.12
N ALA A 170 -18.43 -16.97 12.81
CA ALA A 170 -17.48 -17.49 11.83
C ALA A 170 -16.18 -16.66 11.80
N ALA A 171 -16.27 -15.33 11.93
CA ALA A 171 -15.13 -14.43 11.98
C ALA A 171 -14.34 -14.59 13.29
N GLU A 172 -15.02 -14.74 14.42
CA GLU A 172 -14.42 -15.00 15.74
C GLU A 172 -13.67 -16.33 15.74
N GLY A 173 -14.30 -17.40 15.23
CA GLY A 173 -13.67 -18.72 15.11
C GLY A 173 -12.43 -18.70 14.20
N ALA A 174 -12.49 -17.99 13.07
CA ALA A 174 -11.34 -17.80 12.19
C ALA A 174 -10.24 -16.96 12.86
N SER A 175 -10.61 -15.90 13.60
CA SER A 175 -9.65 -15.04 14.31
C SER A 175 -8.95 -15.75 15.46
N ILE A 176 -9.64 -16.65 16.17
CA ILE A 176 -9.05 -17.46 17.24
C ILE A 176 -8.05 -18.46 16.64
N LYS A 177 -8.42 -19.15 15.55
CA LYS A 177 -7.56 -20.13 14.85
C LYS A 177 -6.29 -19.50 14.30
N ILE A 178 -6.39 -18.28 13.74
CA ILE A 178 -5.23 -17.48 13.32
C ILE A 178 -4.30 -17.15 14.51
N ARG A 179 -4.87 -16.88 15.69
CA ARG A 179 -4.10 -16.48 16.89
C ARG A 179 -3.48 -17.67 17.63
N THR A 180 -4.12 -18.83 17.64
CA THR A 180 -3.56 -20.07 18.25
C THR A 180 -2.51 -20.77 17.38
N GLU A 181 -2.54 -20.60 16.06
CA GLU A 181 -1.57 -21.23 15.14
C GLU A 181 -0.27 -20.42 14.92
N GLN A 182 -0.13 -19.26 15.57
CA GLN A 182 1.11 -18.43 15.55
C GLN A 182 2.35 -19.14 16.13
N GLY A 183 2.21 -20.38 16.61
CA GLY A 183 3.33 -21.25 16.98
C GLY A 183 3.94 -22.07 15.83
N GLY A 184 3.42 -22.04 14.60
CA GLY A 184 4.04 -22.86 13.54
C GLY A 184 3.50 -22.80 12.10
N TYR A 185 2.41 -22.08 11.79
CA TYR A 185 1.91 -21.99 10.42
C TYR A 185 1.85 -20.55 9.90
N ARG A 186 2.51 -20.29 8.76
CA ARG A 186 2.56 -18.98 8.07
C ARG A 186 1.54 -18.96 6.93
N LEU A 187 0.59 -18.04 6.98
CA LEU A 187 -0.38 -17.83 5.91
C LEU A 187 0.28 -17.08 4.74
N ARG A 188 0.15 -17.61 3.51
CA ARG A 188 0.64 -16.97 2.28
C ARG A 188 -0.53 -16.52 1.40
N TRP A 189 -0.74 -15.22 1.29
CA TRP A 189 -1.76 -14.66 0.39
C TRP A 189 -1.28 -14.76 -1.07
N VAL A 190 -1.91 -15.63 -1.86
CA VAL A 190 -1.65 -15.75 -3.30
C VAL A 190 -2.89 -15.26 -4.05
N ARG A 191 -2.73 -14.21 -4.87
CA ARG A 191 -3.78 -13.72 -5.77
C ARG A 191 -4.11 -14.82 -6.78
N ARG A 192 -5.39 -15.16 -6.95
CA ARG A 192 -5.82 -16.06 -8.03
C ARG A 192 -5.60 -15.36 -9.37
N SER A 193 -4.83 -15.98 -10.26
CA SER A 193 -4.67 -15.52 -11.64
C SER A 193 -5.96 -15.75 -12.44
N PRO A 194 -6.42 -14.76 -13.23
CA PRO A 194 -7.64 -14.89 -14.04
C PRO A 194 -7.49 -15.84 -15.24
N TRP A 195 -6.28 -16.29 -15.56
CA TRP A 195 -5.97 -17.01 -16.81
C TRP A 195 -6.16 -18.53 -16.76
N TYR A 196 -6.52 -19.10 -15.61
CA TYR A 196 -6.94 -20.50 -15.51
C TYR A 196 -8.24 -20.56 -14.70
N GLN A 197 -9.34 -20.24 -15.38
CA GLN A 197 -10.67 -20.61 -14.92
C GLN A 197 -11.00 -22.00 -15.48
N ILE A 198 -10.99 -23.01 -14.60
CA ILE A 198 -11.88 -24.17 -14.67
C ILE A 198 -12.44 -24.36 -13.26
#